data_AF-A0A519WP28-F1
#
_entry.id   AF-A0A519WP28-F1
#
_cell.length_a   1.000
_cell.length_b   1.000
_cell.length_c   1.000
_cell.angle_alpha   90.00
_cell.angle_beta   90.00
_cell.angle_gamma   90.00
#
_symmetry.space_group_name_H-M   'P 1'
#
loop_
_entity.id
_entity.type
_entity.pdbx_description
1 polymer ?
#
loop_
_entity_poly.entity_id
_entity_poly.type
_entity_poly.pdbx_seq_one_letter_code
_entity_poly.pdbx_strand_id
1 'polypeptide(L)'
;GLTSPANIGADVCHLNLHKTFCIPHGGGGPGMGPIGVAKHLVQYLPGHAVVDINNEKSIHAVSSAPWGSASILIISHAYIAMMGAEGLTNATRYAILNANYMKARLEEHYPVLYSGANGRCAHEMILDCRAFKNYGIEVVDIAKRLMDYGFHAPTVSFPVAGTLMVEPTESEPKHELDRFCDALIAIRKEITEVENGVMDKVDNPLKNAPHTAVVVTGDEWNHSYSRKTAAFPLPYVAAHKFWPAVGRVNDSFGDRSLICACPPIESYAESETFA
;
A
#
# COMPACT_ATOMS: atom_id res chain seq x y z
N GLY A 1 8.67 21.02 7.77
CA GLY A 1 9.18 19.89 8.57
C GLY A 1 10.69 19.94 8.66
N LEU A 2 11.40 19.44 7.65
CA LEU A 2 12.88 19.38 7.68
C LEU A 2 13.56 20.10 6.50
N THR A 3 12.88 20.16 5.35
CA THR A 3 13.32 20.88 4.15
C THR A 3 12.10 21.32 3.34
N SER A 4 12.31 21.95 2.18
CA SER A 4 11.28 22.29 1.20
C SER A 4 11.80 22.08 -0.23
N PRO A 5 10.94 21.83 -1.23
CA PRO A 5 11.36 21.75 -2.64
C PRO A 5 12.08 23.02 -3.12
N ALA A 6 11.69 24.20 -2.62
CA ALA A 6 12.35 25.46 -2.96
C ALA A 6 13.83 25.49 -2.53
N ASN A 7 14.20 24.81 -1.43
CA ASN A 7 15.58 24.75 -0.96
C ASN A 7 16.51 24.00 -1.93
N ILE A 8 15.96 23.13 -2.78
CA ILE A 8 16.72 22.39 -3.81
C ILE A 8 16.53 22.99 -5.21
N GLY A 9 15.94 24.19 -5.30
CA GLY A 9 15.75 24.91 -6.55
C GLY A 9 14.57 24.44 -7.40
N ALA A 10 13.57 23.76 -6.83
CA ALA A 10 12.37 23.41 -7.57
C ALA A 10 11.45 24.63 -7.78
N ASP A 11 11.10 24.91 -9.04
CA ASP A 11 10.23 26.04 -9.41
C ASP A 11 8.73 25.76 -9.25
N VAL A 12 8.33 24.49 -9.36
CA VAL A 12 6.93 24.06 -9.23
C VAL A 12 6.87 22.67 -8.59
N CYS A 13 5.93 22.49 -7.66
CA CYS A 13 5.69 21.22 -7.00
C CYS A 13 4.19 21.07 -6.73
N HIS A 14 3.62 19.93 -7.07
CA HIS A 14 2.29 19.56 -6.60
C HIS A 14 2.39 18.81 -5.27
N LEU A 15 1.38 18.94 -4.43
CA LEU A 15 1.27 18.21 -3.17
C LEU A 15 0.07 17.27 -3.21
N ASN A 16 0.25 16.00 -2.84
CA ASN A 16 -0.87 15.09 -2.62
C ASN A 16 -1.47 15.33 -1.24
N LEU A 17 -2.52 16.14 -1.14
CA LEU A 17 -3.19 16.39 0.16
C LEU A 17 -3.82 15.11 0.74
N HIS A 18 -4.18 14.16 -0.13
CA HIS A 18 -4.72 12.84 0.22
C HIS A 18 -3.68 11.81 0.60
N LYS A 19 -2.41 12.21 0.66
CA LYS A 19 -1.32 11.42 1.24
C LYS A 19 -0.78 12.16 2.46
N THR A 20 0.01 13.20 2.21
CA THR A 20 0.78 13.91 3.23
C THR A 20 -0.07 14.76 4.19
N PHE A 21 -1.26 15.19 3.77
CA PHE A 21 -2.09 16.14 4.53
C PHE A 21 -3.50 15.60 4.82
N CYS A 22 -3.59 14.28 5.05
CA CYS A 22 -4.69 13.59 5.71
C CYS A 22 -6.07 13.61 5.03
N ILE A 23 -6.22 14.09 3.78
CA ILE A 23 -7.46 13.80 3.05
C ILE A 23 -7.59 12.27 2.91
N PRO A 24 -8.74 11.66 3.22
CA PRO A 24 -8.88 10.22 3.20
C PRO A 24 -8.75 9.65 1.79
N HIS A 25 -8.12 8.48 1.65
CA HIS A 25 -7.89 7.81 0.37
C HIS A 25 -9.18 7.33 -0.33
N GLY A 26 -10.25 7.05 0.44
CA GLY A 26 -11.60 6.76 -0.08
C GLY A 26 -11.72 5.58 -1.06
N GLY A 27 -10.79 4.63 -1.04
CA GLY A 27 -10.78 3.49 -1.97
C GLY A 27 -10.33 3.83 -3.40
N GLY A 28 -9.68 4.98 -3.60
CA GLY A 28 -9.21 5.44 -4.91
C GLY A 28 -9.53 6.91 -5.24
N GLY A 29 -9.96 7.68 -4.25
CA GLY A 29 -10.36 9.08 -4.38
C GLY A 29 -11.40 9.45 -3.31
N PRO A 30 -11.59 10.74 -2.99
CA PRO A 30 -11.10 11.90 -3.73
C PRO A 30 -9.67 12.31 -3.36
N GLY A 31 -9.07 13.17 -4.20
CA GLY A 31 -7.77 13.77 -3.92
C GLY A 31 -7.75 15.25 -4.29
N MET A 32 -6.84 16.00 -3.67
CA MET A 32 -6.47 17.36 -4.07
C MET A 32 -4.96 17.44 -4.33
N GLY A 33 -4.61 18.13 -5.43
CA GLY A 33 -3.26 18.31 -5.92
C GLY A 33 -2.88 19.78 -6.12
N PRO A 34 -2.92 20.63 -5.07
CA PRO A 34 -2.51 22.03 -5.21
C PRO A 34 -1.04 22.12 -5.63
N ILE A 35 -0.72 23.14 -6.42
CA ILE A 35 0.65 23.46 -6.83
C ILE A 35 1.18 24.66 -6.05
N GLY A 36 2.41 24.53 -5.54
CA GLY A 36 3.24 25.66 -5.14
C GLY A 36 4.17 26.02 -6.30
N VAL A 37 4.27 27.32 -6.62
CA VAL A 37 5.12 27.82 -7.70
C VAL A 37 6.05 28.94 -7.23
N ALA A 38 7.22 29.05 -7.86
CA ALA A 38 8.13 30.17 -7.69
C ALA A 38 7.49 31.47 -8.21
N LYS A 39 7.94 32.62 -7.68
CA LYS A 39 7.33 33.93 -7.94
C LYS A 39 7.17 34.26 -9.43
N HIS A 40 8.15 33.89 -10.26
CA HIS A 40 8.13 34.20 -11.70
C HIS A 40 7.06 33.41 -12.48
N LEU A 41 6.53 32.33 -11.89
CA LEU A 41 5.47 31.49 -12.49
C LEU A 41 4.05 31.90 -12.08
N VAL A 42 3.89 32.76 -11.06
CA VAL A 42 2.57 33.13 -10.51
C VAL A 42 1.61 33.68 -11.58
N GLN A 43 2.11 34.52 -12.49
CA GLN A 43 1.31 35.13 -13.56
C GLN A 43 0.68 34.10 -14.53
N TYR A 44 1.18 32.86 -14.53
CA TYR A 44 0.74 31.77 -15.41
C TYR A 44 -0.16 30.74 -14.70
N LEU A 45 -0.49 30.93 -13.42
CA LEU A 45 -1.36 30.01 -12.70
C LEU A 45 -2.73 29.86 -13.40
N PRO A 46 -3.38 28.68 -13.30
CA PRO A 46 -4.69 28.45 -13.93
C PRO A 46 -5.72 29.51 -13.53
N GLY A 47 -6.38 30.07 -14.53
CA GLY A 47 -7.56 30.92 -14.37
C GLY A 47 -8.85 30.12 -14.33
N HIS A 48 -10.00 30.81 -14.33
CA HIS A 48 -11.31 30.17 -14.46
C HIS A 48 -12.30 31.05 -15.24
N ALA A 49 -13.18 30.41 -16.03
CA ALA A 49 -14.08 31.12 -16.95
C ALA A 49 -15.30 31.74 -16.25
N VAL A 50 -15.72 31.19 -15.10
CA VAL A 50 -16.93 31.63 -14.37
C VAL A 50 -16.61 32.50 -13.15
N VAL A 51 -15.47 32.26 -12.50
CA VAL A 51 -15.05 32.98 -11.29
C VAL A 51 -13.73 33.65 -11.63
N ASP A 52 -13.65 34.96 -11.48
CA ASP A 52 -12.47 35.70 -11.87
C ASP A 52 -11.33 35.50 -10.86
N ILE A 53 -10.46 34.55 -11.18
CA ILE A 53 -9.19 34.27 -10.50
C ILE A 53 -8.01 34.43 -11.46
N ASN A 54 -8.21 35.11 -12.59
CA ASN A 54 -7.23 35.21 -13.65
C ASN A 54 -6.12 36.21 -13.27
N ASN A 55 -4.89 35.85 -13.62
CA ASN A 55 -3.74 36.76 -13.67
C ASN A 55 -3.51 37.22 -15.13
N GLU A 56 -2.55 38.13 -15.33
CA GLU A 56 -2.22 38.70 -16.64
C GLU A 56 -2.03 37.67 -17.77
N LYS A 57 -1.48 36.50 -17.44
CA LYS A 57 -1.15 35.43 -18.40
C LYS A 57 -1.64 34.06 -17.94
N SER A 58 -2.73 34.03 -17.18
CA SER A 58 -3.29 32.78 -16.67
C SER A 58 -3.51 31.77 -17.79
N ILE A 59 -3.09 30.53 -17.56
CA ILE A 59 -3.49 29.42 -18.42
C ILE A 59 -4.97 29.09 -18.22
N HIS A 60 -5.53 28.29 -19.12
CA HIS A 60 -6.92 27.86 -19.03
C HIS A 60 -7.20 27.05 -17.75
N ALA A 61 -8.48 27.01 -17.37
CA ALA A 61 -8.95 26.20 -16.26
C ALA A 61 -8.58 24.73 -16.46
N VAL A 62 -7.99 24.12 -15.43
CA VAL A 62 -7.62 22.70 -15.38
C VAL A 62 -8.62 21.85 -14.58
N SER A 63 -9.66 22.49 -14.04
CA SER A 63 -10.71 21.87 -13.24
C SER A 63 -12.03 22.59 -13.48
N SER A 64 -13.15 21.88 -13.35
CA SER A 64 -14.50 22.42 -13.61
C SER A 64 -14.96 23.46 -12.59
N ALA A 65 -14.42 23.40 -11.37
CA ALA A 65 -14.61 24.39 -10.32
C ALA A 65 -13.28 25.11 -10.05
N PRO A 66 -13.31 26.41 -9.72
CA PRO A 66 -12.10 27.25 -9.58
C PRO A 66 -11.10 26.75 -8.53
N TRP A 67 -11.57 26.03 -7.51
CA TRP A 67 -10.73 25.43 -6.45
C TRP A 67 -10.91 23.91 -6.33
N GLY A 68 -11.39 23.27 -7.40
CA GLY A 68 -11.65 21.82 -7.42
C GLY A 68 -12.62 21.39 -6.31
N SER A 69 -12.28 20.30 -5.61
CA SER A 69 -13.05 19.76 -4.49
C SER A 69 -12.83 20.59 -3.21
N ALA A 70 -13.33 21.83 -3.19
CA ALA A 70 -13.03 22.79 -2.12
C ALA A 70 -13.48 22.32 -0.72
N SER A 71 -14.57 21.54 -0.63
CA SER A 71 -15.13 21.08 0.65
C SER A 71 -14.19 20.19 1.46
N ILE A 72 -13.26 19.48 0.81
CA ILE A 72 -12.30 18.58 1.50
C ILE A 72 -10.99 19.28 1.88
N LEU A 73 -10.76 20.52 1.44
CA LEU A 73 -9.56 21.29 1.81
C LEU A 73 -9.50 21.59 3.31
N ILE A 74 -10.66 21.63 3.98
CA ILE A 74 -10.75 21.85 5.43
C ILE A 74 -10.04 20.76 6.24
N ILE A 75 -9.89 19.55 5.70
CA ILE A 75 -9.22 18.43 6.36
C ILE A 75 -7.73 18.74 6.52
N SER A 76 -7.06 19.08 5.41
CA SER A 76 -5.65 19.45 5.43
C SER A 76 -5.41 20.74 6.22
N HIS A 77 -6.32 21.71 6.11
CA HIS A 77 -6.25 22.92 6.92
C HIS A 77 -6.31 22.61 8.42
N ALA A 78 -7.26 21.78 8.86
CA ALA A 78 -7.39 21.38 10.25
C ALA A 78 -6.15 20.61 10.74
N TYR A 79 -5.62 19.66 9.95
CA TYR A 79 -4.40 18.94 10.28
C TYR A 79 -3.21 19.89 10.51
N ILE A 80 -2.96 20.82 9.58
CA ILE A 80 -1.87 21.80 9.69
C ILE A 80 -2.06 22.69 10.92
N ALA A 81 -3.29 23.17 11.16
CA ALA A 81 -3.60 24.05 12.27
C ALA A 81 -3.43 23.36 13.64
N MET A 82 -3.85 22.10 13.76
CA MET A 82 -3.73 21.34 15.01
C MET A 82 -2.30 20.88 15.30
N MET A 83 -1.57 20.45 14.26
CA MET A 83 -0.19 19.96 14.42
C MET A 83 0.79 21.11 14.70
N GLY A 84 0.57 22.27 14.09
CA GLY A 84 1.51 23.38 14.13
C GLY A 84 2.89 23.01 13.53
N ALA A 85 3.83 23.95 13.59
CA ALA A 85 5.15 23.76 12.98
C ALA A 85 5.94 22.61 13.64
N GLU A 86 5.86 22.49 14.96
CA GLU A 86 6.54 21.44 15.71
C GLU A 86 5.96 20.06 15.40
N GLY A 87 4.63 19.90 15.49
CA GLY A 87 3.96 18.64 15.20
C GLY A 87 4.22 18.15 13.77
N LEU A 88 4.12 19.04 12.77
CA LEU A 88 4.43 18.70 11.37
C LEU A 88 5.89 18.25 11.18
N THR A 89 6.82 18.84 11.93
CA THR A 89 8.24 18.46 11.89
C THR A 89 8.46 17.10 12.56
N ASN A 90 7.81 16.86 13.69
CA ASN A 90 7.89 15.58 14.39
C ASN A 90 7.23 14.45 13.59
N ALA A 91 6.09 14.70 12.95
CA ALA A 91 5.46 13.75 12.02
C ALA A 91 6.43 13.28 10.94
N THR A 92 7.14 14.21 10.29
CA THR A 92 8.18 13.87 9.29
C THR A 92 9.30 13.02 9.91
N ARG A 93 9.76 13.35 11.12
CA ARG A 93 10.83 12.59 11.81
C ARG A 93 10.38 11.17 12.13
N TYR A 94 9.15 11.00 12.62
CA TYR A 94 8.59 9.71 12.98
C TYR A 94 8.33 8.82 11.75
N ALA A 95 7.85 9.38 10.64
CA ALA A 95 7.72 8.61 9.39
C ALA A 95 9.07 8.04 8.93
N ILE A 96 10.14 8.84 8.96
CA ILE A 96 11.50 8.38 8.63
C ILE A 96 12.02 7.37 9.66
N LEU A 97 11.77 7.60 10.95
CA LEU A 97 12.17 6.69 12.02
C LEU A 97 11.50 5.33 11.87
N ASN A 98 10.18 5.29 11.67
CA ASN A 98 9.41 4.06 11.52
C ASN A 98 9.89 3.24 10.33
N ALA A 99 10.13 3.88 9.17
CA ALA A 99 10.67 3.19 8.00
C ALA A 99 12.05 2.58 8.25
N ASN A 100 12.96 3.33 8.88
CA ASN A 100 14.30 2.83 9.20
C ASN A 100 14.30 1.79 10.32
N TYR A 101 13.36 1.86 11.26
CA TYR A 101 13.14 0.82 12.27
C TYR A 101 12.76 -0.50 11.60
N MET A 102 11.76 -0.48 10.72
CA MET A 102 11.34 -1.67 9.98
C MET A 102 12.46 -2.19 9.07
N LYS A 103 13.21 -1.30 8.42
CA LYS A 103 14.40 -1.65 7.63
C LYS A 103 15.39 -2.48 8.45
N ALA A 104 15.77 -1.98 9.63
CA ALA A 104 16.72 -2.67 10.51
C ALA A 104 16.21 -4.06 10.96
N ARG A 105 14.89 -4.22 11.13
CA ARG A 105 14.30 -5.53 11.45
C ARG A 105 14.24 -6.50 10.27
N LEU A 106 14.20 -6.00 9.04
CA LEU A 106 13.93 -6.81 7.84
C LEU A 106 15.16 -7.05 6.97
N GLU A 107 16.22 -6.25 7.10
CA GLU A 107 17.37 -6.27 6.18
C GLU A 107 18.20 -7.57 6.20
N GLU A 108 18.13 -8.36 7.27
CA GLU A 108 18.73 -9.71 7.33
C GLU A 108 17.88 -10.78 6.63
N HIS A 109 16.60 -10.49 6.38
CA HIS A 109 15.62 -11.42 5.81
C HIS A 109 15.30 -11.12 4.34
N TYR A 110 15.26 -9.84 4.01
CA TYR A 110 14.98 -9.31 2.68
C TYR A 110 16.02 -8.25 2.33
N PRO A 111 16.75 -8.39 1.20
CA PRO A 111 17.67 -7.35 0.77
C PRO A 111 16.93 -6.02 0.55
N VAL A 112 17.46 -4.94 1.12
CA VAL A 112 16.94 -3.59 0.92
C VAL A 112 17.57 -3.02 -0.36
N LEU A 113 16.76 -2.78 -1.39
CA LEU A 113 17.25 -2.54 -2.74
C LEU A 113 18.02 -1.22 -2.89
N TYR A 114 17.56 -0.17 -2.22
CA TYR A 114 18.20 1.15 -2.25
C TYR A 114 18.37 1.70 -0.83
N SER A 115 19.49 2.37 -0.60
CA SER A 115 19.77 3.10 0.64
C SER A 115 20.53 4.37 0.32
N GLY A 116 20.33 5.41 1.13
CA GLY A 116 21.11 6.64 1.03
C GLY A 116 22.57 6.44 1.44
N ALA A 117 23.40 7.46 1.26
CA ALA A 117 24.85 7.42 1.49
C ALA A 117 25.28 6.90 2.88
N ASN A 118 24.41 7.06 3.89
CA ASN A 118 24.65 6.60 5.26
C ASN A 118 23.84 5.34 5.63
N GLY A 119 23.42 4.53 4.64
CA GLY A 119 22.70 3.27 4.87
C GLY A 119 21.26 3.40 5.37
N ARG A 120 20.68 4.61 5.31
CA ARG A 120 19.31 4.91 5.75
C ARG A 120 18.38 5.09 4.55
N CYS A 121 17.13 4.70 4.72
CA CYS A 121 16.06 5.06 3.80
C CYS A 121 15.37 6.36 4.25
N ALA A 122 14.45 6.87 3.43
CA ALA A 122 13.62 8.03 3.77
C ALA A 122 12.39 7.58 4.59
N HIS A 123 11.18 7.87 4.11
CA HIS A 123 9.92 7.47 4.74
C HIS A 123 9.39 6.11 4.25
N GLU A 124 10.09 5.49 3.30
CA GLU A 124 9.74 4.20 2.71
C GLU A 124 11.01 3.41 2.34
N MET A 125 10.86 2.12 2.08
CA MET A 125 11.94 1.22 1.64
C MET A 125 11.45 0.20 0.61
N ILE A 126 12.37 -0.31 -0.21
CA ILE A 126 12.08 -1.38 -1.18
C ILE A 126 12.75 -2.67 -0.72
N LEU A 127 11.95 -3.72 -0.53
CA LEU A 127 12.39 -5.08 -0.25
C LEU A 127 12.49 -5.85 -1.57
N ASP A 128 13.68 -6.37 -1.87
CA ASP A 128 13.94 -7.12 -3.09
C ASP A 128 13.51 -8.59 -2.92
N CYS A 129 12.44 -8.97 -3.61
CA CYS A 129 11.88 -10.33 -3.57
C CYS A 129 12.21 -11.14 -4.83
N ARG A 130 12.98 -10.59 -5.78
CA ARG A 130 13.15 -11.18 -7.12
C ARG A 130 13.88 -12.52 -7.09
N ALA A 131 14.80 -12.71 -6.13
CA ALA A 131 15.55 -13.96 -6.00
C ALA A 131 14.66 -15.18 -5.69
N PHE A 132 13.51 -14.97 -5.03
CA PHE A 132 12.59 -16.05 -4.65
C PHE A 132 11.93 -16.73 -5.86
N LYS A 133 11.91 -16.05 -7.00
CA LYS A 133 11.40 -16.59 -8.28
C LYS A 133 12.13 -17.86 -8.70
N ASN A 134 13.41 -18.01 -8.34
CA ASN A 134 14.20 -19.22 -8.61
C ASN A 134 13.61 -20.48 -7.93
N TYR A 135 12.80 -20.28 -6.89
CA TYR A 135 12.13 -21.32 -6.13
C TYR A 135 10.63 -21.38 -6.43
N GLY A 136 10.20 -20.66 -7.47
CA GLY A 136 8.82 -20.57 -7.89
C GLY A 136 7.99 -19.58 -7.09
N ILE A 137 8.55 -18.82 -6.14
CA ILE A 137 7.80 -17.83 -5.36
C ILE A 137 7.91 -16.45 -6.02
N GLU A 138 6.76 -15.85 -6.33
CA GLU A 138 6.65 -14.52 -6.91
C GLU A 138 6.22 -13.51 -5.84
N VAL A 139 6.46 -12.22 -6.08
CA VAL A 139 6.10 -11.16 -5.12
C VAL A 139 4.59 -11.11 -4.82
N VAL A 140 3.76 -11.53 -5.79
CA VAL A 140 2.31 -11.62 -5.60
C VAL A 140 1.94 -12.69 -4.57
N ASP A 141 2.71 -13.78 -4.46
CA ASP A 141 2.46 -14.82 -3.46
C ASP A 141 2.64 -14.25 -2.04
N ILE A 142 3.69 -13.45 -1.83
CA ILE A 142 3.93 -12.73 -0.57
C ILE A 142 2.79 -11.74 -0.28
N ALA A 143 2.38 -10.99 -1.30
CA ALA A 143 1.29 -10.01 -1.19
C ALA A 143 -0.04 -10.66 -0.79
N LYS A 144 -0.39 -11.80 -1.39
CA LYS A 144 -1.60 -12.55 -1.01
C LYS A 144 -1.44 -13.22 0.35
N ARG A 145 -0.26 -13.75 0.66
CA ARG A 145 0.00 -14.40 1.95
C ARG A 145 -0.12 -13.44 3.13
N LEU A 146 0.28 -12.18 2.98
CA LEU A 146 0.08 -11.14 4.00
C LEU A 146 -1.41 -10.98 4.42
N MET A 147 -2.37 -11.28 3.54
CA MET A 147 -3.79 -11.23 3.88
C MET A 147 -4.15 -12.26 4.96
N ASP A 148 -3.51 -13.43 4.94
CA ASP A 148 -3.72 -14.47 5.97
C ASP A 148 -3.18 -14.06 7.34
N TYR A 149 -2.16 -13.19 7.33
CA TYR A 149 -1.59 -12.53 8.50
C TYR A 149 -2.36 -11.27 8.91
N GLY A 150 -3.44 -10.91 8.21
CA GLY A 150 -4.27 -9.75 8.54
C GLY A 150 -3.79 -8.41 7.99
N PHE A 151 -2.87 -8.41 7.01
CA PHE A 151 -2.34 -7.19 6.41
C PHE A 151 -2.75 -7.03 4.95
N HIS A 152 -3.06 -5.79 4.58
CA HIS A 152 -3.02 -5.39 3.17
C HIS A 152 -1.56 -5.38 2.71
N ALA A 153 -1.30 -5.83 1.48
CA ALA A 153 0.05 -5.80 0.92
C ALA A 153 0.57 -4.35 0.79
N PRO A 154 1.89 -4.12 0.95
CA PRO A 154 2.51 -2.86 0.56
C PRO A 154 2.43 -2.66 -0.96
N THR A 155 3.01 -1.59 -1.50
CA THR A 155 3.03 -1.37 -2.96
C THR A 155 3.81 -2.50 -3.64
N VAL A 156 3.22 -3.17 -4.64
CA VAL A 156 3.79 -4.36 -5.29
C VAL A 156 4.28 -4.04 -6.69
N SER A 157 5.50 -4.50 -7.03
CA SER A 157 6.09 -4.40 -8.38
C SER A 157 6.29 -2.98 -8.92
N PHE A 158 6.27 -1.97 -8.06
CA PHE A 158 6.57 -0.58 -8.41
C PHE A 158 7.38 0.08 -7.28
N PRO A 159 8.42 0.88 -7.58
CA PRO A 159 8.92 1.26 -8.91
C PRO A 159 9.73 0.16 -9.62
N VAL A 160 10.03 -0.95 -8.93
CA VAL A 160 10.79 -2.07 -9.48
C VAL A 160 9.92 -3.33 -9.52
N ALA A 161 9.79 -3.93 -10.69
CA ALA A 161 9.04 -5.17 -10.86
C ALA A 161 9.59 -6.31 -9.97
N GLY A 162 8.70 -7.07 -9.32
CA GLY A 162 9.07 -8.18 -8.45
C GLY A 162 9.53 -7.76 -7.04
N THR A 163 9.23 -6.53 -6.60
CA THR A 163 9.62 -6.00 -5.28
C THR A 163 8.41 -5.52 -4.47
N LEU A 164 8.62 -5.30 -3.16
CA LEU A 164 7.64 -4.67 -2.26
C LEU A 164 8.17 -3.32 -1.80
N MET A 165 7.38 -2.25 -1.89
CA MET A 165 7.71 -0.93 -1.38
C MET A 165 6.84 -0.59 -0.17
N VAL A 166 7.48 -0.47 1.00
CA VAL A 166 6.85 -0.38 2.32
C VAL A 166 7.00 1.04 2.89
N GLU A 167 5.87 1.66 3.22
CA GLU A 167 5.76 2.98 3.86
C GLU A 167 4.85 2.88 5.11
N PRO A 168 5.39 2.95 6.35
CA PRO A 168 4.58 2.79 7.55
C PRO A 168 3.89 4.06 8.03
N THR A 169 4.30 5.24 7.55
CA THR A 169 3.91 6.56 8.09
C THR A 169 4.29 6.75 9.57
N GLU A 170 4.04 7.94 10.11
CA GLU A 170 4.20 8.29 11.52
C GLU A 170 3.05 7.85 12.41
N SER A 171 1.89 7.51 11.82
CA SER A 171 0.65 7.29 12.57
C SER A 171 0.57 5.89 13.17
N GLU A 172 1.38 4.95 12.68
CA GLU A 172 1.37 3.58 13.16
C GLU A 172 2.23 3.40 14.42
N PRO A 173 1.67 2.81 15.50
CA PRO A 173 2.41 2.57 16.72
C PRO A 173 3.43 1.45 16.53
N LYS A 174 4.52 1.46 17.33
CA LYS A 174 5.61 0.47 17.23
C LYS A 174 5.12 -0.99 17.21
N HIS A 175 4.12 -1.33 18.02
CA HIS A 175 3.62 -2.70 18.07
C HIS A 175 2.96 -3.14 16.76
N GLU A 176 2.41 -2.21 15.96
CA GLU A 176 1.88 -2.54 14.64
C GLU A 176 3.00 -2.75 13.63
N LEU A 177 4.04 -1.90 13.67
CA LEU A 177 5.26 -2.10 12.89
C LEU A 177 5.88 -3.48 13.18
N ASP A 178 5.88 -3.87 14.45
CA ASP A 178 6.37 -5.16 14.89
C ASP A 178 5.56 -6.32 14.32
N ARG A 179 4.23 -6.26 14.35
CA ARG A 179 3.36 -7.30 13.77
C ARG A 179 3.60 -7.46 12.27
N PHE A 180 3.76 -6.36 11.54
CA PHE A 180 4.06 -6.40 10.10
C PHE A 180 5.45 -6.99 9.82
N CYS A 181 6.47 -6.57 10.56
CA CYS A 181 7.81 -7.15 10.45
C CYS A 181 7.80 -8.65 10.78
N ASP A 182 7.12 -9.06 11.85
CA ASP A 182 6.99 -10.47 12.25
C ASP A 182 6.27 -11.30 11.19
N ALA A 183 5.24 -10.73 10.54
CA ALA A 183 4.56 -11.37 9.41
C ALA A 183 5.50 -11.63 8.24
N LEU A 184 6.27 -10.62 7.82
CA LEU A 184 7.25 -10.78 6.75
C LEU A 184 8.37 -11.76 7.14
N ILE A 185 8.85 -11.73 8.38
CA ILE A 185 9.87 -12.68 8.85
C ILE A 185 9.32 -14.11 8.86
N ALA A 186 8.07 -14.31 9.27
CA ALA A 186 7.41 -15.61 9.19
C ALA A 186 7.23 -16.09 7.73
N ILE A 187 6.81 -15.19 6.85
CA ILE A 187 6.73 -15.47 5.40
C ILE A 187 8.11 -15.81 4.83
N ARG A 188 9.18 -15.12 5.26
CA ARG A 188 10.55 -15.47 4.83
C ARG A 188 10.92 -16.90 5.21
N LYS A 189 10.48 -17.39 6.37
CA LYS A 189 10.68 -18.77 6.80
C LYS A 189 9.88 -19.76 5.94
N GLU A 190 8.62 -19.44 5.61
CA GLU A 190 7.83 -20.24 4.65
C GLU A 190 8.56 -20.34 3.29
N ILE A 191 9.14 -19.22 2.82
CA ILE A 191 9.96 -19.21 1.59
C ILE A 191 11.21 -20.10 1.77
N THR A 192 11.90 -20.04 2.92
CA THR A 192 13.06 -20.89 3.21
C THR A 192 12.70 -22.38 3.20
N GLU A 193 11.52 -22.75 3.68
CA GLU A 193 11.06 -24.15 3.67
C GLU A 193 10.82 -24.64 2.24
N VAL A 194 10.32 -23.78 1.34
CA VAL A 194 10.23 -24.10 -0.10
C VAL A 194 11.61 -24.16 -0.75
N GLU A 195 12.52 -23.22 -0.41
CA GLU A 195 13.91 -23.19 -0.90
C GLU A 195 14.66 -24.49 -0.58
N ASN A 196 14.47 -25.02 0.63
CA ASN A 196 15.12 -26.23 1.12
C ASN A 196 14.38 -27.53 0.76
N GLY A 197 13.25 -27.45 0.06
CA GLY A 197 12.45 -28.61 -0.33
C GLY A 197 11.71 -29.30 0.82
N VAL A 198 11.49 -28.60 1.94
CA VAL A 198 10.67 -29.06 3.07
C VAL A 198 9.19 -28.93 2.74
N MET A 199 8.78 -27.81 2.13
CA MET A 199 7.44 -27.62 1.58
C MET A 199 7.42 -27.87 0.07
N ASP A 200 6.30 -28.40 -0.43
CA ASP A 200 6.09 -28.57 -1.87
C ASP A 200 6.11 -27.21 -2.57
N LYS A 201 6.64 -27.15 -3.80
CA LYS A 201 6.79 -25.88 -4.54
C LYS A 201 5.47 -25.33 -5.07
N VAL A 202 4.46 -26.19 -5.24
CA VAL A 202 3.16 -25.88 -5.84
C VAL A 202 2.06 -25.88 -4.78
N ASP A 203 2.10 -26.81 -3.83
CA ASP A 203 1.15 -26.91 -2.71
C ASP A 203 1.78 -26.43 -1.39
N ASN A 204 1.74 -25.11 -1.18
CA ASN A 204 2.22 -24.47 0.05
C ASN A 204 1.36 -23.24 0.40
N PRO A 205 1.48 -22.70 1.62
CA PRO A 205 0.66 -21.57 2.04
C PRO A 205 0.82 -20.32 1.15
N LEU A 206 2.01 -20.07 0.60
CA LEU A 206 2.27 -18.90 -0.27
C LEU A 206 1.53 -19.01 -1.60
N LYS A 207 1.50 -20.20 -2.21
CA LYS A 207 0.83 -20.46 -3.48
C LYS A 207 -0.69 -20.48 -3.38
N ASN A 208 -1.21 -20.99 -2.29
CA ASN A 208 -2.65 -21.15 -2.09
C ASN A 208 -3.30 -19.96 -1.38
N ALA A 209 -2.49 -18.99 -0.90
CA ALA A 209 -3.02 -17.75 -0.34
C ALA A 209 -3.78 -16.90 -1.38
N PRO A 210 -4.82 -16.16 -0.96
CA PRO A 210 -5.33 -16.06 0.41
C PRO A 210 -6.31 -17.21 0.76
N HIS A 211 -6.38 -17.55 2.05
CA HIS A 211 -7.25 -18.62 2.55
C HIS A 211 -8.56 -18.05 3.10
N THR A 212 -9.68 -18.37 2.45
CA THR A 212 -11.02 -17.92 2.87
C THR A 212 -11.54 -18.75 4.04
N ALA A 213 -12.57 -18.24 4.73
CA ALA A 213 -13.24 -18.97 5.80
C ALA A 213 -13.77 -20.33 5.30
N VAL A 214 -14.44 -20.34 4.13
CA VAL A 214 -15.01 -21.54 3.51
C VAL A 214 -13.96 -22.62 3.28
N VAL A 215 -12.79 -22.25 2.74
CA VAL A 215 -11.69 -23.20 2.50
C VAL A 215 -11.15 -23.78 3.82
N VAL A 216 -11.03 -22.96 4.85
CA VAL A 216 -10.45 -23.38 6.15
C VAL A 216 -11.45 -24.21 6.97
N THR A 217 -12.75 -23.97 6.83
CA THR A 217 -13.80 -24.70 7.56
C THR A 217 -14.39 -25.89 6.80
N GLY A 218 -13.95 -26.15 5.56
CA GLY A 218 -14.42 -27.31 4.79
C GLY A 218 -14.15 -28.64 5.51
N ASP A 219 -14.89 -29.69 5.16
CA ASP A 219 -14.72 -31.00 5.78
C ASP A 219 -13.38 -31.63 5.36
N GLU A 220 -13.07 -31.57 4.07
CA GLU A 220 -11.84 -32.08 3.49
C GLU A 220 -10.71 -31.04 3.53
N TRP A 221 -9.46 -31.51 3.68
CA TRP A 221 -8.27 -30.65 3.65
C TRP A 221 -7.12 -31.33 2.92
N ASN A 222 -7.02 -31.03 1.64
CA ASN A 222 -6.07 -31.67 0.71
C ASN A 222 -4.80 -30.83 0.52
N HIS A 223 -4.26 -30.29 1.60
CA HIS A 223 -3.00 -29.55 1.60
C HIS A 223 -1.96 -30.19 2.53
N SER A 224 -0.70 -30.10 2.14
CA SER A 224 0.45 -30.63 2.90
C SER A 224 0.77 -29.87 4.21
N TYR A 225 0.10 -28.75 4.45
CA TYR A 225 0.25 -27.90 5.65
C TYR A 225 -1.07 -27.80 6.40
N SER A 226 -1.04 -27.38 7.67
CA SER A 226 -2.26 -27.35 8.50
C SER A 226 -3.17 -26.15 8.22
N ARG A 227 -4.47 -26.29 8.51
CA ARG A 227 -5.44 -25.17 8.58
C ARG A 227 -4.99 -24.05 9.50
N LYS A 228 -4.31 -24.39 10.60
CA LYS A 228 -3.74 -23.41 11.54
C LYS A 228 -2.65 -22.58 10.86
N THR A 229 -1.75 -23.23 10.12
CA THR A 229 -0.74 -22.55 9.30
C THR A 229 -1.40 -21.64 8.27
N ALA A 230 -2.47 -22.10 7.63
CA ALA A 230 -3.22 -21.33 6.65
C ALA A 230 -3.82 -20.05 7.24
N ALA A 231 -4.62 -20.17 8.31
CA ALA A 231 -5.49 -19.08 8.80
C ALA A 231 -4.99 -18.33 10.03
N PHE A 232 -4.14 -18.95 10.85
CA PHE A 232 -3.66 -18.39 12.13
C PHE A 232 -2.13 -18.55 12.26
N PRO A 233 -1.35 -18.00 11.32
CA PRO A 233 0.09 -18.26 11.24
C PRO A 233 0.89 -17.65 12.41
N LEU A 234 0.37 -16.59 13.05
CA LEU A 234 0.95 -15.98 14.25
C LEU A 234 -0.11 -15.75 15.33
N PRO A 235 0.29 -15.71 16.63
CA PRO A 235 -0.67 -15.61 17.74
C PRO A 235 -1.61 -14.39 17.68
N TYR A 236 -1.13 -13.24 17.19
CA TYR A 236 -1.97 -12.04 17.12
C TYR A 236 -3.14 -12.17 16.13
N VAL A 237 -3.00 -13.03 15.10
CA VAL A 237 -4.06 -13.27 14.10
C VAL A 237 -5.27 -13.95 14.74
N ALA A 238 -5.04 -14.81 15.74
CA ALA A 238 -6.11 -15.49 16.46
C ALA A 238 -6.92 -14.55 17.37
N ALA A 239 -6.32 -13.44 17.82
CA ALA A 239 -7.04 -12.44 18.61
C ALA A 239 -8.05 -11.66 17.77
N HIS A 240 -7.69 -11.34 16.51
CA HIS A 240 -8.52 -10.55 15.60
C HIS A 240 -8.36 -11.05 14.15
N LYS A 241 -9.16 -12.05 13.75
CA LYS A 241 -9.11 -12.59 12.39
C LYS A 241 -9.95 -11.76 11.42
N PHE A 242 -9.28 -11.17 10.43
CA PHE A 242 -9.93 -10.67 9.22
C PHE A 242 -9.89 -11.77 8.14
N TRP A 243 -11.04 -12.06 7.53
CA TRP A 243 -11.16 -13.11 6.52
C TRP A 243 -11.11 -12.53 5.10
N PRO A 244 -10.21 -13.04 4.23
CA PRO A 244 -10.33 -12.85 2.80
C PRO A 244 -11.69 -13.37 2.31
N ALA A 245 -12.45 -12.52 1.63
CA ALA A 245 -13.80 -12.85 1.17
C ALA A 245 -13.81 -13.83 -0.02
N VAL A 246 -12.75 -13.82 -0.83
CA VAL A 246 -12.58 -14.68 -2.01
C VAL A 246 -11.15 -15.21 -2.06
N GLY A 247 -10.97 -16.31 -2.79
CA GLY A 247 -9.65 -16.85 -3.08
C GLY A 247 -8.85 -15.95 -4.04
N ARG A 248 -7.73 -16.46 -4.54
CA ARG A 248 -6.87 -15.71 -5.46
C ARG A 248 -7.60 -15.40 -6.77
N VAL A 249 -7.67 -14.12 -7.11
CA VAL A 249 -8.28 -13.62 -8.35
C VAL A 249 -7.48 -14.11 -9.56
N ASN A 250 -8.20 -14.47 -10.64
CA ASN A 250 -7.60 -14.80 -11.93
C ASN A 250 -7.61 -13.57 -12.85
N ASP A 251 -6.55 -12.77 -12.76
CA ASP A 251 -6.42 -11.51 -13.50
C ASP A 251 -6.60 -11.71 -15.01
N SER A 252 -5.91 -12.71 -15.58
CA SER A 252 -5.92 -12.96 -17.03
C SER A 252 -7.28 -13.38 -17.59
N PHE A 253 -8.14 -13.98 -16.77
CA PHE A 253 -9.47 -14.38 -17.21
C PHE A 253 -10.39 -13.17 -17.34
N GLY A 254 -10.36 -12.25 -16.38
CA GLY A 254 -11.16 -11.02 -16.42
C GLY A 254 -10.88 -10.17 -17.66
N ASP A 255 -9.61 -10.03 -18.04
CA ASP A 255 -9.23 -9.28 -19.25
C ASP A 255 -9.69 -9.96 -20.55
N ARG A 256 -9.74 -11.30 -20.57
CA ARG A 256 -10.22 -12.07 -21.73
C ARG A 256 -11.74 -12.16 -21.81
N SER A 257 -12.44 -11.99 -20.68
CA SER A 257 -13.90 -12.08 -20.55
C SER A 257 -14.42 -10.83 -19.85
N LEU A 258 -14.36 -9.70 -20.56
CA LEU A 258 -14.63 -8.39 -19.99
C LEU A 258 -16.12 -8.20 -19.70
N ILE A 259 -16.48 -8.18 -18.41
CA ILE A 259 -17.83 -7.89 -17.91
C ILE A 259 -17.72 -6.71 -16.94
N CYS A 260 -18.11 -5.52 -17.40
CA CYS A 260 -18.00 -4.26 -16.64
C CYS A 260 -19.35 -3.73 -16.11
N ALA A 261 -20.39 -4.55 -16.16
CA ALA A 261 -21.70 -4.26 -15.60
C ALA A 261 -22.14 -5.44 -14.72
N CYS A 262 -23.11 -5.22 -13.84
CA CYS A 262 -23.67 -6.31 -13.06
C CYS A 262 -24.22 -7.39 -14.02
N PRO A 263 -23.82 -8.67 -13.88
CA PRO A 263 -24.46 -9.74 -14.63
C PRO A 263 -25.96 -9.83 -14.27
N PRO A 264 -26.76 -10.52 -15.09
CA PRO A 264 -28.20 -10.67 -14.85
C PRO A 264 -28.49 -11.20 -13.44
N ILE A 265 -29.59 -10.78 -12.81
CA ILE A 265 -29.95 -11.19 -11.44
C ILE A 265 -30.01 -12.72 -11.33
N GLU A 266 -30.46 -13.37 -12.40
CA GLU A 266 -30.55 -14.83 -12.53
C GLU A 266 -29.20 -15.52 -12.29
N SER A 267 -28.08 -14.89 -12.65
CA SER A 267 -26.73 -15.43 -12.43
C SER A 267 -26.33 -15.49 -10.96
N TYR A 268 -26.97 -14.71 -10.09
CA TYR A 268 -26.73 -14.74 -8.64
C TYR A 268 -27.63 -15.76 -7.93
N ALA A 269 -28.78 -16.09 -8.51
CA ALA A 269 -29.78 -16.99 -7.92
C ALA A 269 -29.28 -18.45 -7.83
N GLU A 270 -28.31 -18.85 -8.64
CA GLU A 270 -27.73 -20.20 -8.63
C GLU A 270 -26.59 -20.39 -7.60
N SER A 271 -26.16 -19.32 -6.90
CA SER A 271 -24.94 -19.34 -6.08
C SER A 271 -25.11 -19.72 -4.60
N GLU A 272 -26.33 -20.07 -4.15
CA GLU A 272 -26.60 -20.49 -2.76
C GLU A 272 -26.47 -21.99 -2.49
N THR A 273 -25.87 -22.77 -3.39
CA THR A 273 -25.50 -24.16 -3.09
C THR A 273 -24.05 -24.22 -2.60
N PHE A 274 -23.88 -24.09 -1.28
CA PHE A 274 -22.65 -24.55 -0.61
C PHE A 274 -22.56 -26.07 -0.79
N ALA A 275 -21.74 -26.51 -1.74
CA ALA A 275 -21.28 -27.89 -1.88
C ALA A 275 -19.78 -27.95 -1.58
#